data_AF-A0A2V2VAL2-F1
#
_entry.id   AF-A0A2V2VAL2-F1
#
_cell.length_a   1.000
_cell.length_b   1.000
_cell.length_c   1.000
_cell.angle_alpha   90.00
_cell.angle_beta   90.00
_cell.angle_gamma   90.00
#
_symmetry.space_group_name_H-M   'P 1'
#
loop_
_entity.id
_entity.type
_entity.pdbx_description
1 polymer ?
#
loop_
_entity_poly.entity_id
_entity_poly.type
_entity_poly.pdbx_seq_one_letter_code
_entity_poly.pdbx_strand_id
1 'polypeptide(L)'
;METFVQEPDAYVQDQRHLRIIFNLTEYQVYKLHHEGVFSLEQWRDYEGKDTVTLIARGKLNAALTQIVKVERREAEMKFNISTTIVDVLFKGGVRVKEKKLNDFLTMELGGRGVVATNRSVLLEEFFKDPTRYIRDKGALEEIRITDAYAGMERAVREEMNMEEDIKNLHYNHVSALLGWSLATPEVKESVHGITKRFLDAALEEVRNPMR
;
A
#
# COMPACT_ATOMS: atom_id res chain seq x y z
N MET A 1 10.75 39.12 1.11
CA MET A 1 9.48 38.80 1.79
C MET A 1 9.70 38.15 3.17
N GLU A 2 10.78 37.40 3.38
CA GLU A 2 11.16 36.89 4.72
C GLU A 2 11.32 38.02 5.75
N THR A 3 11.89 39.15 5.32
CA THR A 3 12.01 40.39 6.11
C THR A 3 10.68 41.02 6.53
N PHE A 4 9.58 40.76 5.80
CA PHE A 4 8.25 41.28 6.14
C PHE A 4 7.61 40.49 7.29
N VAL A 5 7.91 39.19 7.43
CA VAL A 5 7.39 38.35 8.52
C VAL A 5 8.02 38.74 9.85
N GLN A 6 9.29 39.17 9.82
CA GLN A 6 10.04 39.60 11.00
C GLN A 6 9.65 41.01 11.46
N GLU A 7 9.53 41.97 10.53
CA GLU A 7 9.24 43.37 10.84
C GLU A 7 8.17 43.99 9.92
N PRO A 8 6.90 43.55 10.02
CA PRO A 8 5.83 43.99 9.11
C PRO A 8 5.50 45.50 9.23
N ASP A 9 5.65 46.08 10.42
CA ASP A 9 5.45 47.51 10.68
C ASP A 9 6.46 48.41 9.93
N ALA A 10 7.63 47.88 9.56
CA ALA A 10 8.62 48.60 8.75
C ALA A 10 8.15 48.83 7.29
N TYR A 11 7.16 48.06 6.83
CA TYR A 11 6.68 48.08 5.45
C TYR A 11 5.24 48.60 5.32
N VAL A 12 4.39 48.42 6.34
CA VAL A 12 2.99 48.89 6.33
C VAL A 12 2.70 49.65 7.61
N GLN A 13 2.59 50.97 7.52
CA GLN A 13 2.34 51.85 8.68
C GLN A 13 0.87 51.83 9.14
N ASP A 14 -0.07 51.48 8.25
CA ASP A 14 -1.50 51.42 8.59
C ASP A 14 -1.84 50.10 9.28
N GLN A 15 -2.13 50.22 10.58
CA GLN A 15 -2.49 49.11 11.46
C GLN A 15 -3.77 48.37 11.02
N ARG A 16 -4.68 49.00 10.28
CA ARG A 16 -5.86 48.31 9.73
C ARG A 16 -5.46 47.37 8.60
N HIS A 17 -4.53 47.77 7.75
CA HIS A 17 -4.03 46.95 6.64
C HIS A 17 -3.23 45.76 7.17
N LEU A 18 -2.38 45.96 8.17
CA LEU A 18 -1.67 44.85 8.83
C LEU A 18 -2.64 43.84 9.45
N ARG A 19 -3.68 44.32 10.13
CA ARG A 19 -4.71 43.44 10.68
C ARG A 19 -5.41 42.61 9.60
N ILE A 20 -5.68 43.18 8.43
CA ILE A 20 -6.27 42.43 7.31
C ILE A 20 -5.28 41.38 6.82
N ILE A 21 -4.03 41.76 6.57
CA ILE A 21 -2.97 40.87 6.07
C ILE A 21 -2.76 39.68 7.02
N PHE A 22 -2.66 39.93 8.33
CA PHE A 22 -2.50 38.86 9.31
C PHE A 22 -3.70 37.93 9.39
N ASN A 23 -4.89 38.36 8.98
CA ASN A 23 -6.06 37.48 8.93
C ASN A 23 -6.18 36.67 7.63
N LEU A 24 -5.35 36.95 6.61
CA LEU A 24 -5.35 36.19 5.37
C LEU A 24 -4.82 34.77 5.59
N THR A 25 -5.48 33.78 4.98
CA THR A 25 -5.05 32.37 5.09
C THR A 25 -3.67 32.18 4.45
N GLU A 26 -3.45 32.85 3.32
CA GLU A 26 -2.23 32.80 2.53
C GLU A 26 -1.03 33.31 3.32
N TYR A 27 -1.20 34.42 4.05
CA TYR A 27 -0.16 34.95 4.93
C TYR A 27 0.14 34.00 6.09
N GLN A 28 -0.89 33.41 6.71
CA GLN A 28 -0.70 32.45 7.80
C GLN A 28 0.07 31.20 7.35
N VAL A 29 -0.23 30.66 6.16
CA VAL A 29 0.52 29.53 5.57
C VAL A 29 1.94 29.94 5.20
N TYR A 30 2.14 31.14 4.66
CA TYR A 30 3.46 31.68 4.35
C TYR A 30 4.32 31.85 5.60
N LYS A 31 3.76 32.42 6.66
CA LYS A 31 4.40 32.56 7.96
C LYS A 31 4.83 31.20 8.53
N LEU A 32 3.94 30.19 8.47
CA LEU A 32 4.25 28.83 8.90
C LEU A 32 5.46 28.22 8.18
N HIS A 33 5.67 28.50 6.90
CA HIS A 33 6.87 28.04 6.17
C HIS A 33 8.16 28.62 6.78
N HIS A 34 8.14 29.89 7.20
CA HIS A 34 9.28 30.53 7.88
C HIS A 34 9.46 30.07 9.32
N GLU A 35 8.41 29.53 9.93
CA GLU A 35 8.45 28.86 11.24
C GLU A 35 8.85 27.38 11.11
N GLY A 36 9.22 26.91 9.92
CA GLY A 36 9.71 25.55 9.69
C GLY A 36 8.62 24.50 9.43
N VAL A 37 7.38 24.92 9.21
CA VAL A 37 6.24 24.04 8.88
C VAL A 37 5.99 24.04 7.37
N PHE A 38 6.51 23.02 6.71
CA PHE A 38 6.45 22.85 5.25
C PHE A 38 5.44 21.79 4.79
N SER A 39 4.93 20.96 5.71
CA SER A 39 4.00 19.88 5.39
C SER A 39 2.86 19.77 6.41
N LEU A 40 1.77 19.09 6.00
CA LEU A 40 0.66 18.79 6.90
C LEU A 40 1.06 17.79 8.01
N GLU A 41 2.09 16.98 7.77
CA GLU A 41 2.67 16.11 8.79
C GLU A 41 3.37 16.94 9.87
N GLN A 42 4.19 17.92 9.48
CA GLN A 42 4.82 18.84 10.44
C GLN A 42 3.77 19.68 11.16
N TRP A 43 2.72 20.10 10.46
CA TRP A 43 1.57 20.76 11.09
C TRP A 43 0.90 19.89 12.15
N ARG A 44 0.81 18.56 11.97
CA ARG A 44 0.22 17.64 12.96
C ARG A 44 0.92 17.78 14.32
N ASP A 45 2.24 17.93 14.31
CA ASP A 45 3.07 17.93 15.52
C ASP A 45 3.53 19.35 15.93
N TYR A 46 3.10 20.38 15.18
CA TYR A 46 3.43 21.78 15.46
C TYR A 46 2.77 22.27 16.76
N GLU A 47 3.57 22.83 17.67
CA GLU A 47 3.10 23.33 18.97
C GLU A 47 2.43 24.71 18.85
N GLY A 48 2.91 25.59 17.96
CA GLY A 48 2.45 26.98 17.80
C GLY A 48 1.10 27.17 17.09
N LYS A 49 0.21 26.17 17.12
CA LYS A 49 -1.10 26.19 16.43
C LYS A 49 -2.04 27.27 16.94
N ASP A 50 -1.83 27.74 18.17
CA ASP A 50 -2.58 28.83 18.79
C ASP A 50 -2.22 30.21 18.21
N THR A 51 -1.02 30.35 17.64
CA THR A 51 -0.57 31.58 16.97
C THR A 51 -1.20 31.78 15.58
N VAL A 52 -1.81 30.73 15.04
CA VAL A 52 -2.46 30.73 13.72
C VAL A 52 -3.92 31.11 13.85
N THR A 53 -4.38 32.00 12.98
CA THR A 53 -5.79 32.42 12.91
C THR A 53 -6.73 31.21 12.84
N LEU A 54 -7.85 31.27 13.57
CA LEU A 54 -8.84 30.17 13.66
C LEU A 54 -9.26 29.61 12.30
N ILE A 55 -9.43 30.49 11.30
CA ILE A 55 -9.81 30.12 9.93
C ILE A 55 -8.72 29.27 9.24
N ALA A 56 -7.47 29.73 9.28
CA ALA A 56 -6.35 29.02 8.64
C ALA A 56 -6.07 27.69 9.35
N ARG A 57 -6.10 27.69 10.68
CA ARG A 57 -6.01 26.48 11.51
C ARG A 57 -7.12 25.47 11.19
N GLY A 58 -8.36 25.95 11.04
CA GLY A 58 -9.49 25.12 10.66
C GLY A 58 -9.31 24.46 9.29
N LYS A 59 -8.82 25.20 8.29
CA LYS A 59 -8.50 24.67 6.95
C LYS A 59 -7.40 23.60 6.99
N LEU A 60 -6.30 23.85 7.70
CA LEU A 60 -5.19 22.90 7.82
C LEU A 60 -5.62 21.61 8.55
N ASN A 61 -6.42 21.73 9.63
CA ASN A 61 -6.95 20.57 10.34
C ASN A 61 -7.97 19.78 9.50
N ALA A 62 -8.78 20.47 8.70
CA ALA A 62 -9.70 19.81 7.76
C ALA A 62 -8.92 19.03 6.69
N ALA A 63 -7.87 19.63 6.12
CA ALA A 63 -6.98 18.97 5.16
C ALA A 63 -6.29 17.74 5.77
N LEU A 64 -5.73 17.88 6.98
CA LEU A 64 -5.09 16.77 7.71
C LEU A 64 -6.09 15.63 7.97
N THR A 65 -7.32 15.96 8.40
CA THR A 65 -8.38 14.96 8.63
C THR A 65 -8.73 14.21 7.34
N GLN A 66 -8.77 14.91 6.20
CA GLN A 66 -9.00 14.27 4.90
C GLN A 66 -7.86 13.32 4.53
N ILE A 67 -6.60 13.74 4.70
CA ILE A 67 -5.43 12.88 4.41
C ILE A 67 -5.46 11.61 5.27
N VAL A 68 -5.65 11.74 6.58
CA VAL A 68 -5.72 10.57 7.49
C VAL A 68 -6.85 9.62 7.08
N LYS A 69 -7.99 10.16 6.63
CA LYS A 69 -9.11 9.34 6.13
C LYS A 69 -8.75 8.61 4.84
N VAL A 70 -8.01 9.25 3.94
CA VAL A 70 -7.54 8.66 2.68
C VAL A 70 -6.53 7.55 2.95
N GLU A 71 -5.52 7.81 3.78
CA GLU A 71 -4.50 6.84 4.18
C GLU A 71 -5.14 5.61 4.86
N ARG A 72 -6.09 5.84 5.77
CA ARG A 72 -6.84 4.76 6.40
C ARG A 72 -7.61 3.91 5.39
N ARG A 73 -8.32 4.55 4.45
CA ARG A 73 -9.06 3.84 3.39
C ARG A 73 -8.12 3.05 2.47
N GLU A 74 -6.96 3.60 2.16
CA GLU A 74 -5.95 2.91 1.37
C GLU A 74 -5.44 1.67 2.10
N ALA A 75 -5.10 1.78 3.39
CA ALA A 75 -4.68 0.65 4.21
C ALA A 75 -5.78 -0.41 4.34
N GLU A 76 -7.03 0.00 4.57
CA GLU A 76 -8.20 -0.90 4.62
C GLU A 76 -8.40 -1.63 3.28
N MET A 77 -8.30 -0.93 2.14
CA MET A 77 -8.40 -1.57 0.82
C MET A 77 -7.23 -2.52 0.54
N LYS A 78 -5.99 -2.13 0.87
CA LYS A 78 -4.82 -3.03 0.77
C LYS A 78 -5.06 -4.30 1.56
N PHE A 79 -5.50 -4.18 2.81
CA PHE A 79 -5.76 -5.33 3.68
C PHE A 79 -6.88 -6.23 3.14
N ASN A 80 -8.02 -5.66 2.74
CA ASN A 80 -9.16 -6.43 2.26
C ASN A 80 -8.87 -7.15 0.93
N ILE A 81 -8.20 -6.47 -0.01
CA ILE A 81 -7.81 -7.07 -1.30
C ILE A 81 -6.78 -8.17 -1.06
N SER A 82 -5.75 -7.92 -0.23
CA SER A 82 -4.76 -8.94 0.15
C SER A 82 -5.43 -10.19 0.69
N THR A 83 -6.30 -10.01 1.68
CA THR A 83 -6.93 -11.12 2.41
C THR A 83 -7.85 -11.90 1.49
N THR A 84 -8.68 -11.21 0.69
CA THR A 84 -9.58 -11.85 -0.26
C THR A 84 -8.82 -12.65 -1.32
N ILE A 85 -7.75 -12.08 -1.88
CA ILE A 85 -6.95 -12.77 -2.90
C ILE A 85 -6.22 -13.97 -2.30
N VAL A 86 -5.60 -13.80 -1.13
CA VAL A 86 -5.00 -14.91 -0.40
C VAL A 86 -6.03 -16.00 -0.12
N ASP A 87 -7.20 -15.66 0.43
CA ASP A 87 -8.25 -16.64 0.75
C ASP A 87 -8.75 -17.39 -0.49
N VAL A 88 -8.91 -16.70 -1.63
CA VAL A 88 -9.31 -17.31 -2.90
C VAL A 88 -8.22 -18.20 -3.49
N LEU A 89 -6.96 -17.72 -3.51
CA LEU A 89 -5.83 -18.43 -4.11
C LEU A 89 -5.49 -19.70 -3.31
N PHE A 90 -5.46 -19.57 -1.98
CA PHE A 90 -5.15 -20.68 -1.10
C PHE A 90 -6.38 -21.52 -0.73
N LYS A 91 -7.59 -21.08 -1.12
CA LYS A 91 -8.88 -21.72 -0.81
C LYS A 91 -9.05 -22.01 0.69
N GLY A 92 -8.49 -21.18 1.55
CA GLY A 92 -8.42 -21.41 3.00
C GLY A 92 -7.57 -22.63 3.42
N GLY A 93 -6.75 -23.17 2.51
CA GLY A 93 -5.81 -24.26 2.76
C GLY A 93 -4.56 -23.83 3.53
N VAL A 94 -3.87 -24.82 4.09
CA VAL A 94 -2.60 -24.62 4.81
C VAL A 94 -1.52 -24.26 3.80
N ARG A 95 -0.80 -23.15 4.05
CA ARG A 95 0.32 -22.71 3.23
C ARG A 95 1.49 -23.67 3.35
N VAL A 96 1.91 -24.20 2.21
CA VAL A 96 2.95 -25.22 2.13
C VAL A 96 4.31 -24.62 2.48
N LYS A 97 4.59 -23.39 2.05
CA LYS A 97 5.84 -22.68 2.33
C LYS A 97 6.09 -22.44 3.82
N GLU A 98 5.03 -22.41 4.62
CA GLU A 98 5.06 -22.23 6.08
C GLU A 98 5.20 -23.57 6.84
N LYS A 99 5.26 -24.71 6.13
CA LYS A 99 5.59 -26.01 6.74
C LYS A 99 7.06 -26.00 7.18
N LYS A 100 7.37 -26.70 8.28
CA LYS A 100 8.76 -26.85 8.74
C LYS A 100 9.48 -27.95 7.95
N LEU A 101 10.77 -27.75 7.73
CA LEU A 101 11.65 -28.71 7.07
C LEU A 101 11.58 -30.10 7.70
N ASN A 102 11.77 -30.23 9.01
CA ASN A 102 11.79 -31.56 9.63
C ASN A 102 10.42 -32.27 9.53
N ASP A 103 9.32 -31.52 9.53
CA ASP A 103 7.98 -32.09 9.35
C ASP A 103 7.82 -32.62 7.92
N PHE A 104 8.28 -31.85 6.93
CA PHE A 104 8.34 -32.30 5.53
C PHE A 104 9.21 -33.54 5.34
N LEU A 105 10.45 -33.53 5.86
CA LEU A 105 11.37 -34.66 5.75
C LEU A 105 10.78 -35.93 6.40
N THR A 106 10.15 -35.78 7.57
CA THR A 106 9.57 -36.91 8.30
C THR A 106 8.35 -37.47 7.58
N MET A 107 7.43 -36.60 7.18
CA MET A 107 6.13 -37.03 6.63
C MET A 107 6.21 -37.47 5.17
N GLU A 108 6.98 -36.77 4.34
CA GLU A 108 6.98 -37.01 2.88
C GLU A 108 8.21 -37.79 2.41
N LEU A 109 9.30 -37.77 3.18
CA LEU A 109 10.57 -38.37 2.80
C LEU A 109 11.01 -39.49 3.76
N GLY A 110 10.11 -39.96 4.63
CA GLY A 110 10.36 -41.08 5.55
C GLY A 110 11.48 -40.81 6.57
N GLY A 111 11.72 -39.53 6.89
CA GLY A 111 12.79 -39.10 7.79
C GLY A 111 14.16 -38.98 7.13
N ARG A 112 14.28 -39.19 5.81
CA ARG A 112 15.55 -38.96 5.09
C ARG A 112 16.00 -37.51 5.29
N GLY A 113 17.28 -37.33 5.59
CA GLY A 113 17.88 -36.02 5.86
C GLY A 113 17.55 -35.41 7.23
N VAL A 114 16.75 -36.07 8.08
CA VAL A 114 16.52 -35.63 9.47
C VAL A 114 17.75 -35.97 10.32
N VAL A 115 18.35 -34.95 10.93
CA VAL A 115 19.46 -35.10 11.87
C VAL A 115 19.15 -34.26 13.12
N ALA A 116 19.52 -34.75 14.30
CA ALA A 116 19.25 -34.08 15.58
C ALA A 116 19.75 -32.63 15.64
N THR A 117 20.79 -32.30 14.87
CA THR A 117 21.40 -30.96 14.83
C THR A 117 20.82 -30.05 13.74
N ASN A 118 19.91 -30.52 12.89
CA ASN A 118 19.37 -29.72 11.79
C ASN A 118 18.41 -28.65 12.30
N ARG A 119 18.63 -27.41 11.87
CA ARG A 119 17.71 -26.30 12.14
C ARG A 119 16.45 -26.49 11.29
N SER A 120 15.31 -26.72 11.94
CA SER A 120 14.02 -26.87 11.27
C SER A 120 13.46 -25.50 10.87
N VAL A 121 13.85 -25.02 9.69
CA VAL A 121 13.36 -23.77 9.08
C VAL A 121 12.07 -23.99 8.30
N LEU A 122 11.41 -22.91 7.89
CA LEU A 122 10.28 -22.98 6.97
C LEU A 122 10.73 -23.44 5.58
N LEU A 123 9.83 -24.06 4.81
CA LEU A 123 10.16 -24.54 3.48
C LEU A 123 10.51 -23.39 2.52
N GLU A 124 9.90 -22.21 2.63
CA GLU A 124 10.31 -21.03 1.85
C GLU A 124 11.79 -20.67 2.03
N GLU A 125 12.34 -20.89 3.21
CA GLU A 125 13.73 -20.58 3.52
C GLU A 125 14.65 -21.72 3.12
N PHE A 126 14.21 -22.96 3.33
CA PHE A 126 14.94 -24.15 2.92
C PHE A 126 15.20 -24.18 1.41
N PHE A 127 14.16 -23.95 0.59
CA PHE A 127 14.28 -24.07 -0.87
C PHE A 127 15.10 -22.95 -1.54
N LYS A 128 15.44 -21.86 -0.83
CA LYS A 128 16.39 -20.85 -1.33
C LYS A 128 17.81 -21.40 -1.41
N ASP A 129 18.22 -22.18 -0.41
CA ASP A 129 19.54 -22.83 -0.36
C ASP A 129 19.49 -24.11 0.49
N PRO A 130 19.08 -25.25 -0.12
CA PRO A 130 18.98 -26.53 0.60
C PRO A 130 20.31 -27.01 1.20
N THR A 131 21.43 -26.64 0.58
CA THR A 131 22.77 -27.09 0.99
C THR A 131 23.23 -26.52 2.33
N ARG A 132 22.66 -25.36 2.71
CA ARG A 132 22.88 -24.73 4.01
C ARG A 132 22.24 -25.51 5.16
N TYR A 133 21.17 -26.23 4.88
CA TYR A 133 20.34 -26.90 5.89
C TYR A 133 20.55 -28.41 5.93
N ILE A 134 20.80 -29.05 4.78
CA ILE A 134 21.19 -30.46 4.69
C ILE A 134 22.65 -30.50 4.21
N ARG A 135 23.58 -30.64 5.18
CA ARG A 135 25.03 -30.66 4.90
C ARG A 135 25.50 -31.97 4.28
N ASP A 136 24.79 -33.05 4.55
CA ASP A 136 25.07 -34.34 3.94
C ASP A 136 24.65 -34.29 2.46
N LYS A 137 25.66 -34.23 1.59
CA LYS A 137 25.46 -34.16 0.14
C LYS A 137 24.79 -35.41 -0.42
N GLY A 138 25.07 -36.59 0.14
CA GLY A 138 24.47 -37.85 -0.31
C GLY A 138 22.98 -37.87 0.01
N ALA A 139 22.62 -37.55 1.26
CA ALA A 139 21.23 -37.47 1.68
C ALA A 139 20.43 -36.41 0.90
N LEU A 140 21.03 -35.25 0.62
CA LEU A 140 20.38 -34.20 -0.17
C LEU A 140 20.14 -34.65 -1.62
N GLU A 141 21.08 -35.35 -2.24
CA GLU A 141 20.93 -35.85 -3.62
C GLU A 141 19.84 -36.92 -3.70
N GLU A 142 19.81 -37.86 -2.76
CA GLU A 142 18.74 -38.86 -2.67
C GLU A 142 17.35 -38.22 -2.53
N ILE A 143 17.24 -37.18 -1.71
CA ILE A 143 15.98 -36.44 -1.52
C ILE A 143 15.58 -35.72 -2.81
N ARG A 144 16.51 -35.07 -3.51
CA ARG A 144 16.24 -34.30 -4.74
C ARG A 144 15.69 -35.13 -5.88
N ILE A 145 16.02 -36.42 -5.94
CA ILE A 145 15.52 -37.34 -6.96
C ILE A 145 14.04 -37.69 -6.72
N THR A 146 13.50 -37.45 -5.53
CA THR A 146 12.12 -37.81 -5.20
C THR A 146 11.09 -36.85 -5.82
N ASP A 147 9.99 -37.42 -6.31
CA ASP A 147 8.82 -36.64 -6.78
C ASP A 147 8.25 -35.76 -5.66
N ALA A 148 8.31 -36.23 -4.40
CA ALA A 148 7.88 -35.47 -3.24
C ALA A 148 8.67 -34.17 -3.06
N TYR A 149 9.99 -34.20 -3.26
CA TYR A 149 10.82 -33.00 -3.21
C TYR A 149 10.49 -32.05 -4.36
N ALA A 150 10.40 -32.55 -5.61
CA ALA A 150 10.09 -31.73 -6.78
C ALA A 150 8.71 -31.07 -6.67
N GLY A 151 7.69 -31.83 -6.22
CA GLY A 151 6.34 -31.31 -6.01
C GLY A 151 6.30 -30.25 -4.91
N MET A 152 7.02 -30.48 -3.81
CA MET A 152 7.09 -29.54 -2.70
C MET A 152 7.82 -28.24 -3.08
N GLU A 153 8.96 -28.35 -3.76
CA GLU A 153 9.70 -27.18 -4.24
C GLU A 153 8.84 -26.33 -5.18
N ARG A 154 8.15 -26.99 -6.12
CA ARG A 154 7.24 -26.33 -7.06
C ARG A 154 6.13 -25.61 -6.33
N ALA A 155 5.45 -26.27 -5.39
CA ALA A 155 4.37 -25.67 -4.62
C ALA A 155 4.86 -24.42 -3.89
N VAL A 156 5.96 -24.50 -3.14
CA VAL A 156 6.53 -23.35 -2.42
C VAL A 156 6.87 -22.20 -3.36
N ARG A 157 7.46 -22.49 -4.53
CA ARG A 157 7.80 -21.49 -5.53
C ARG A 157 6.55 -20.82 -6.11
N GLU A 158 5.50 -21.59 -6.39
CA GLU A 158 4.21 -21.06 -6.85
C GLU A 158 3.58 -20.15 -5.78
N GLU A 159 3.58 -20.55 -4.51
CA GLU A 159 3.09 -19.71 -3.41
C GLU A 159 3.85 -18.39 -3.29
N MET A 160 5.19 -18.44 -3.39
CA MET A 160 6.03 -17.25 -3.32
C MET A 160 5.81 -16.30 -4.52
N ASN A 161 5.68 -16.84 -5.73
CA ASN A 161 5.41 -16.05 -6.93
C ASN A 161 4.04 -15.36 -6.83
N MET A 162 3.02 -16.07 -6.33
CA MET A 162 1.69 -15.49 -6.12
C MET A 162 1.72 -14.33 -5.11
N GLU A 163 2.46 -14.47 -4.00
CA GLU A 163 2.62 -13.36 -3.05
C GLU A 163 3.31 -12.13 -3.67
N GLU A 164 4.26 -12.35 -4.57
CA GLU A 164 4.91 -11.26 -5.30
C GLU A 164 3.94 -10.59 -6.28
N ASP A 165 3.15 -11.36 -7.01
CA ASP A 165 2.09 -10.84 -7.89
C ASP A 165 1.05 -10.03 -7.11
N ILE A 166 0.69 -10.46 -5.89
CA ILE A 166 -0.20 -9.71 -5.00
C ILE A 166 0.41 -8.36 -4.60
N LYS A 167 1.70 -8.32 -4.22
CA LYS A 167 2.39 -7.05 -3.92
C LYS A 167 2.40 -6.12 -5.13
N ASN A 168 2.68 -6.66 -6.32
CA ASN A 168 2.66 -5.91 -7.57
C ASN A 168 1.26 -5.39 -7.90
N LEU A 169 0.23 -6.19 -7.66
CA LEU A 169 -1.17 -5.77 -7.82
C LEU A 169 -1.52 -4.62 -6.88
N HIS A 170 -1.06 -4.66 -5.62
CA HIS A 170 -1.30 -3.56 -4.68
C HIS A 170 -0.69 -2.24 -5.12
N TYR A 171 0.52 -2.27 -5.66
CA TYR A 171 1.20 -1.06 -6.13
C TYR A 171 0.42 -0.37 -7.28
N ASN A 172 -0.22 -1.15 -8.15
CA ASN A 172 -0.88 -0.63 -9.35
C ASN A 172 -2.39 -0.36 -9.19
N HIS A 173 -3.14 -1.21 -8.48
CA HIS A 173 -4.60 -1.17 -8.50
C HIS A 173 -5.24 -0.39 -7.34
N VAL A 174 -4.59 -0.39 -6.16
CA VAL A 174 -5.19 0.26 -4.98
C VAL A 174 -5.28 1.77 -5.17
N SER A 175 -4.28 2.38 -5.80
CA SER A 175 -4.29 3.81 -6.12
C SER A 175 -5.45 4.21 -7.04
N ALA A 176 -5.72 3.40 -8.07
CA ALA A 176 -6.84 3.60 -8.98
C ALA A 176 -8.20 3.43 -8.28
N LEU A 177 -8.36 2.38 -7.49
CA LEU A 177 -9.60 2.11 -6.73
C LEU A 177 -9.84 3.15 -5.63
N LEU A 178 -8.80 3.62 -4.96
CA LEU A 178 -8.87 4.69 -3.99
C LEU A 178 -9.29 6.00 -4.65
N GLY A 179 -8.67 6.35 -5.79
CA GLY A 179 -9.07 7.50 -6.60
C GLY A 179 -10.56 7.44 -6.96
N TRP A 180 -11.05 6.28 -7.39
CA TRP A 180 -12.48 6.08 -7.68
C TRP A 180 -13.36 6.16 -6.43
N SER A 181 -12.96 5.57 -5.30
CA SER A 181 -13.70 5.62 -4.04
C SER A 181 -13.90 7.05 -3.55
N LEU A 182 -12.88 7.89 -3.71
CA LEU A 182 -12.86 9.29 -3.30
C LEU A 182 -13.49 10.25 -4.32
N ALA A 183 -13.68 9.82 -5.58
CA ALA A 183 -14.31 10.64 -6.60
C ALA A 183 -15.72 11.09 -6.18
N THR A 184 -16.06 12.34 -6.55
CA THR A 184 -17.36 12.92 -6.23
C THR A 184 -18.49 12.19 -6.98
N PRO A 185 -19.74 12.27 -6.49
CA PRO A 185 -20.88 11.67 -7.18
C PRO A 185 -20.99 12.12 -8.64
N GLU A 186 -20.70 13.40 -8.93
CA GLU A 186 -20.77 13.98 -10.27
C GLU A 186 -19.72 13.40 -11.22
N VAL A 187 -18.48 13.19 -10.74
CA VAL A 187 -17.43 12.52 -11.51
C VAL A 187 -17.84 11.08 -11.82
N LYS A 188 -18.39 10.38 -10.82
CA LYS A 188 -18.86 9.00 -10.98
C LYS A 188 -20.01 8.90 -11.99
N GLU A 189 -20.98 9.80 -11.90
CA GLU A 189 -22.12 9.87 -12.81
C GLU A 189 -21.70 10.21 -14.24
N SER A 190 -20.76 11.14 -14.40
CA SER A 190 -20.22 11.52 -15.72
C SER A 190 -19.56 10.33 -16.43
N VAL A 191 -18.67 9.62 -15.75
CA VAL A 191 -18.03 8.40 -16.30
C VAL A 191 -19.07 7.32 -16.58
N HIS A 192 -20.05 7.12 -15.70
CA HIS A 192 -21.13 6.16 -15.95
C HIS A 192 -21.90 6.50 -17.24
N GLY A 193 -22.24 7.77 -17.44
CA GLY A 193 -22.90 8.25 -18.65
C GLY A 193 -22.05 8.06 -19.92
N ILE A 194 -20.74 8.30 -19.84
CA ILE A 194 -19.80 8.07 -20.95
C ILE A 194 -19.75 6.58 -21.29
N THR A 195 -19.48 5.73 -20.29
CA THR A 195 -19.38 4.28 -20.48
C THR A 195 -20.65 3.70 -21.07
N LYS A 196 -21.82 4.13 -20.60
CA LYS A 196 -23.10 3.71 -21.15
C LYS A 196 -23.24 4.06 -22.63
N ARG A 197 -22.90 5.30 -23.02
CA ARG A 197 -22.96 5.73 -24.44
C ARG A 197 -22.06 4.89 -25.33
N PHE A 198 -20.85 4.55 -24.88
CA PHE A 198 -19.94 3.68 -25.62
C PHE A 198 -20.51 2.26 -25.79
N LEU A 199 -21.05 1.68 -24.73
CA LEU A 199 -21.64 0.34 -24.79
C LEU A 199 -22.90 0.30 -25.66
N ASP A 200 -23.76 1.32 -25.57
CA ASP A 200 -24.94 1.45 -26.41
C ASP A 200 -24.56 1.58 -27.89
N ALA A 201 -23.49 2.34 -28.20
CA ALA A 201 -22.97 2.45 -29.56
C ALA A 201 -22.40 1.12 -30.09
N ALA A 202 -21.59 0.42 -29.29
CA ALA A 202 -21.05 -0.89 -29.65
C ALA A 202 -22.18 -1.94 -29.87
N LEU A 203 -23.23 -1.90 -29.05
CA LEU A 203 -24.39 -2.77 -29.20
C LEU A 203 -25.14 -2.49 -30.51
N GLU A 204 -25.27 -1.22 -30.91
CA GLU A 204 -25.88 -0.87 -32.19
C GLU A 204 -25.03 -1.24 -33.41
N GLU A 205 -23.70 -1.14 -33.32
CA GLU A 205 -22.81 -1.66 -34.38
C GLU A 205 -22.96 -3.18 -34.55
N VAL A 206 -23.10 -3.93 -33.44
CA VAL A 206 -23.34 -5.39 -33.51
C VAL A 206 -24.74 -5.71 -34.07
N ARG A 207 -25.76 -4.89 -33.79
CA ARG A 207 -27.12 -5.07 -34.34
C ARG A 207 -27.25 -4.67 -35.80
N ASN A 208 -26.48 -3.68 -36.25
CA ASN A 208 -26.45 -3.20 -37.62
C ASN A 208 -25.03 -3.34 -38.20
N PRO A 209 -24.56 -4.58 -38.44
CA PRO A 209 -23.18 -4.85 -38.86
C PRO A 209 -22.87 -4.38 -40.30
N MET A 210 -23.83 -3.77 -41.00
CA MET A 210 -23.72 -3.34 -42.39
C MET A 210 -24.08 -1.86 -42.56
N ARG A 211 -23.32 -1.00 -41.88
CA ARG A 211 -23.03 0.35 -42.38
C ARG A 211 -21.57 0.42 -42.79
#